data_AF-A0A2M7D781-F1
#
_entry.id   AF-A0A2M7D781-F1
#
_cell.length_a   1.000
_cell.length_b   1.000
_cell.length_c   1.000
_cell.angle_alpha   90.00
_cell.angle_beta   90.00
_cell.angle_gamma   90.00
#
_symmetry.space_group_name_H-M   'P 1'
#
loop_
_entity.id
_entity.type
_entity.pdbx_description
1 polymer ?
#
loop_
_entity_poly.entity_id
_entity_poly.type
_entity_poly.pdbx_seq_one_letter_code
_entity_poly.pdbx_strand_id
1 'polypeptide(L)'
;MPPGVYERTDKIRKSISQACKGRRLPKESKKKISEAIKKQWKEGKRKSSMLGRFHSKETKEKMSKFRLEKKKQLGYINSPETRKKISKILKGRKLSEKIKRKISETLKGKKKPPFTEEHKKKISEKGKMPRPWLSGENSPFWKGGRSQLSKRIKNSFRYKKWRELIFQRDNWICQKCRKRGGITLHPHHKKSLATILEENNIKTLEGALNCKELWDVNNGITICRKCHKETETYGWNRYNKMVQGK
;
A
#
# COMPACT_ATOMS: atom_id res chain seq x y z
N MET A 1 -0.15 -19.71 65.56
CA MET A 1 0.88 -18.72 65.19
C MET A 1 0.27 -17.33 65.31
N PRO A 2 0.87 -16.39 66.04
CA PRO A 2 0.24 -15.12 66.33
C PRO A 2 0.13 -14.25 65.06
N PRO A 3 -1.02 -13.55 64.85
CA PRO A 3 -1.23 -12.70 63.69
C PRO A 3 -0.53 -11.35 63.90
N GLY A 4 0.61 -11.15 63.25
CA GLY A 4 1.33 -9.88 63.23
C GLY A 4 2.16 -9.75 61.95
N VAL A 5 2.26 -8.53 61.42
CA VAL A 5 3.11 -8.22 60.27
C VAL A 5 4.56 -8.31 60.73
N TYR A 6 5.20 -9.45 60.48
CA TYR A 6 6.63 -9.62 60.75
C TYR A 6 7.44 -8.75 59.78
N GLU A 7 7.89 -7.59 60.24
CA GLU A 7 8.85 -6.78 59.50
C GLU A 7 10.20 -7.52 59.41
N ARG A 8 10.59 -7.89 58.19
CA ARG A 8 11.91 -8.48 57.95
C ARG A 8 12.96 -7.39 58.02
N THR A 9 13.68 -7.34 59.12
CA THR A 9 14.87 -6.47 59.26
C THR A 9 15.92 -6.82 58.20
N ASP A 10 16.76 -5.85 57.83
CA ASP A 10 17.81 -6.07 56.82
C ASP A 10 18.82 -7.16 57.25
N LYS A 11 18.99 -7.36 58.55
CA LYS A 11 19.78 -8.46 59.12
C LYS A 11 19.18 -9.82 58.75
N ILE A 12 17.86 -9.98 58.87
CA ILE A 12 17.13 -11.20 58.49
C ILE A 12 17.21 -11.41 56.97
N ARG A 13 17.03 -10.35 56.17
CA ARG A 13 17.15 -10.45 54.70
C ARG A 13 18.55 -10.90 54.25
N LYS A 14 19.60 -10.33 54.84
CA LYS A 14 21.00 -10.71 54.58
C LYS A 14 21.27 -12.16 55.01
N SER A 15 20.80 -12.57 56.18
CA SER A 15 20.94 -13.94 56.68
C SER A 15 20.28 -14.98 55.77
N ILE A 16 19.03 -14.75 55.35
CA ILE A 16 18.33 -15.64 54.40
C ILE A 16 19.05 -15.68 53.04
N SER A 17 19.49 -14.52 52.54
CA SER A 17 20.23 -14.42 51.27
C SER A 17 21.53 -15.22 51.30
N GLN A 18 22.30 -15.11 52.40
CA GLN A 18 23.52 -15.89 52.61
C GLN A 18 23.22 -17.39 52.72
N ALA A 19 22.19 -17.77 53.48
CA ALA A 19 21.80 -19.17 53.66
C ALA A 19 21.39 -19.83 52.33
N CYS A 20 20.75 -19.10 51.41
CA CYS A 20 20.34 -19.60 50.10
C CYS A 20 21.42 -19.46 49.01
N LYS A 21 22.52 -18.75 49.27
CA LYS A 21 23.58 -18.49 48.30
C LYS A 21 24.23 -19.82 47.89
N GLY A 22 24.31 -20.06 46.58
CA GLY A 22 24.94 -21.27 46.01
C GLY A 22 24.09 -22.54 46.01
N ARG A 23 22.95 -22.59 46.73
CA ARG A 23 22.04 -23.75 46.66
C ARG A 23 21.44 -23.86 45.26
N ARG A 24 21.80 -24.93 44.53
CA ARG A 24 21.19 -25.27 43.25
C ARG A 24 20.43 -26.58 43.40
N LEU A 25 19.14 -26.56 43.11
CA LEU A 25 18.36 -27.79 43.01
C LEU A 25 18.98 -28.73 41.94
N PRO A 26 19.04 -30.05 42.20
CA PRO A 26 19.43 -31.04 41.20
C PRO A 26 18.61 -30.91 39.91
N LYS A 27 19.22 -31.23 38.76
CA LYS A 27 18.57 -31.12 37.44
C LYS A 27 17.25 -31.90 37.39
N GLU A 28 17.23 -33.09 37.99
CA GLU A 28 16.05 -33.96 38.02
C GLU A 28 14.90 -33.35 38.84
N SER A 29 15.20 -32.80 40.02
CA SER A 29 14.22 -32.09 40.85
C SER A 29 13.63 -30.88 40.13
N LYS A 30 14.46 -30.11 39.41
CA LYS A 30 13.98 -28.99 38.57
C LYS A 30 13.06 -29.47 37.44
N LYS A 31 13.36 -30.61 36.83
CA LYS A 31 12.55 -31.22 35.77
C LYS A 31 11.18 -31.64 36.31
N LYS A 32 11.13 -32.36 37.44
CA LYS A 32 9.89 -32.77 38.13
C LYS A 32 9.01 -31.56 38.49
N ILE A 33 9.61 -30.51 39.05
CA ILE A 33 8.90 -29.25 39.37
C ILE A 33 8.35 -28.59 38.09
N SER A 34 9.14 -28.53 37.02
CA SER A 34 8.74 -27.93 35.74
C SER A 34 7.57 -28.69 35.08
N GLU A 35 7.63 -30.03 35.09
CA GLU A 35 6.58 -30.90 34.54
C GLU A 35 5.27 -30.78 35.33
N ALA A 36 5.35 -30.78 36.66
CA ALA A 36 4.19 -30.57 37.52
C ALA A 36 3.53 -29.20 37.27
N ILE A 37 4.33 -28.13 37.15
CA ILE A 37 3.82 -26.79 36.83
C ILE A 37 3.14 -26.79 35.46
N LYS A 38 3.77 -27.38 34.43
CA LYS A 38 3.17 -27.47 33.07
C LYS A 38 1.85 -28.23 33.08
N LYS A 39 1.74 -29.30 33.85
CA LYS A 39 0.50 -30.07 34.02
C LYS A 39 -0.61 -29.20 34.64
N GLN A 40 -0.31 -28.48 35.71
CA GLN A 40 -1.28 -27.56 36.33
C GLN A 40 -1.75 -26.43 35.39
N TRP A 41 -0.88 -25.93 34.52
CA TRP A 41 -1.25 -24.94 33.50
C TRP A 41 -2.16 -25.54 32.41
N LYS A 42 -1.85 -26.74 31.93
CA LYS A 42 -2.69 -27.45 30.94
C LYS A 42 -4.08 -27.77 31.49
N GLU A 43 -4.16 -28.17 32.75
CA GLU A 43 -5.42 -28.48 33.45
C GLU A 43 -6.16 -27.22 33.94
N GLY A 44 -5.64 -26.01 33.69
CA GLY A 44 -6.26 -24.75 34.12
C GLY A 44 -6.28 -24.49 35.63
N LYS A 45 -5.75 -25.42 36.44
CA LYS A 45 -5.62 -25.35 37.91
C LYS A 45 -4.66 -24.24 38.37
N ARG A 46 -3.82 -23.74 37.46
CA ARG A 46 -2.91 -22.63 37.70
C ARG A 46 -3.13 -21.53 36.68
N LYS A 47 -3.47 -20.33 37.15
CA LYS A 47 -3.54 -19.12 36.35
C LYS A 47 -2.54 -18.10 36.91
N SER A 48 -1.87 -17.36 36.02
CA SER A 48 -1.05 -16.23 36.47
C SER A 48 -1.97 -15.18 37.09
N SER A 49 -1.59 -14.64 38.25
CA SER A 49 -2.28 -13.50 38.87
C SER A 49 -2.29 -12.24 37.98
N MET A 50 -1.44 -12.23 36.95
CA MET A 50 -1.32 -11.16 35.95
C MET A 50 -2.11 -11.45 34.67
N LEU A 51 -2.71 -12.63 34.51
CA LEU A 51 -3.51 -12.97 33.33
C LEU A 51 -4.77 -12.09 33.30
N GLY A 52 -4.95 -11.34 32.20
CA GLY A 52 -6.10 -10.43 32.03
C GLY A 52 -5.95 -9.06 32.71
N ARG A 53 -4.84 -8.78 33.41
CA ARG A 53 -4.56 -7.43 33.93
C ARG A 53 -4.02 -6.54 32.81
N PHE A 54 -4.76 -5.50 32.47
CA PHE A 54 -4.30 -4.48 31.53
C PHE A 54 -3.90 -3.21 32.28
N HIS A 55 -2.74 -2.66 31.94
CA HIS A 55 -2.37 -1.33 32.41
C HIS A 55 -3.31 -0.27 31.79
N SER A 56 -3.68 0.74 32.58
CA SER A 56 -4.38 1.91 32.08
C SER A 56 -3.55 2.63 31.03
N LYS A 57 -4.18 3.48 30.20
CA LYS A 57 -3.46 4.30 29.20
C LYS A 57 -2.38 5.15 29.87
N GLU A 58 -2.73 5.78 31.00
CA GLU A 58 -1.80 6.60 31.78
C GLU A 58 -0.60 5.80 32.31
N THR A 59 -0.80 4.60 32.84
CA THR A 59 0.30 3.75 33.30
C THR A 59 1.20 3.33 32.14
N LYS A 60 0.64 3.00 30.97
CA LYS A 60 1.42 2.68 29.76
C LYS A 60 2.28 3.86 29.32
N GLU A 61 1.75 5.07 29.38
CA GLU A 61 2.50 6.29 29.08
C GLU A 61 3.64 6.53 30.06
N LYS A 62 3.40 6.40 31.38
CA LYS A 62 4.45 6.50 32.41
C LYS A 62 5.57 5.48 32.18
N MET A 63 5.21 4.23 31.91
CA MET A 63 6.19 3.18 31.59
C MET A 63 6.97 3.48 30.30
N SER A 64 6.31 4.04 29.29
CA SER A 64 6.94 4.42 28.02
C SER A 64 7.99 5.53 28.22
N LYS A 65 7.63 6.58 28.98
CA LYS A 65 8.52 7.69 29.32
C LYS A 65 9.75 7.21 30.09
N PHE A 66 9.55 6.42 31.16
CA PHE A 66 10.65 5.86 31.95
C PHE A 66 11.61 5.00 31.11
N ARG A 67 11.07 4.14 30.23
CA ARG A 67 11.90 3.32 29.33
C ARG A 67 12.71 4.18 28.36
N LEU A 68 12.13 5.25 27.85
CA LEU A 68 12.83 6.17 26.95
C LEU A 68 13.97 6.88 27.67
N GLU A 69 13.73 7.36 28.89
CA GLU A 69 14.72 8.00 29.74
C GLU A 69 15.88 7.06 30.08
N LYS A 70 15.57 5.82 30.48
CA LYS A 70 16.59 4.79 30.73
C LYS A 70 17.42 4.48 29.48
N LYS A 71 16.81 4.46 28.30
CA LYS A 71 17.55 4.30 27.03
C LYS A 71 18.46 5.47 26.73
N LYS A 72 18.06 6.71 27.08
CA LYS A 72 18.93 7.90 26.98
C LYS A 72 20.12 7.77 27.91
N GLN A 73 19.87 7.47 29.19
CA GLN A 73 20.91 7.30 30.21
C GLN A 73 21.94 6.23 29.82
N LEU A 74 21.49 5.10 29.29
CA LEU A 74 22.36 4.00 28.86
C LEU A 74 22.95 4.17 27.45
N GLY A 75 22.70 5.30 26.76
CA GLY A 75 23.27 5.58 25.44
C GLY A 75 22.71 4.74 24.28
N TYR A 76 21.62 3.99 24.48
CA TYR A 76 21.02 3.13 23.45
C TYR A 76 20.15 3.88 22.43
N ILE A 77 19.95 5.20 22.59
CA ILE A 77 19.22 6.00 21.61
C ILE A 77 20.20 6.52 20.56
N ASN A 78 20.06 5.99 19.34
CA ASN A 78 20.81 6.47 18.19
C ASN A 78 20.59 7.98 17.99
N SER A 79 21.68 8.74 18.06
CA SER A 79 21.71 10.16 17.72
C SER A 79 21.25 10.39 16.28
N PRO A 80 20.74 11.60 15.94
CA PRO A 80 20.37 11.93 14.56
C PRO A 80 21.49 11.66 13.55
N GLU A 81 22.74 11.92 13.95
CA GLU A 81 23.93 11.66 13.13
C GLU A 81 24.17 10.17 12.91
N THR A 82 24.07 9.35 13.95
CA THR A 82 24.20 7.89 13.84
C THR A 82 23.10 7.30 12.96
N ARG A 83 21.87 7.83 13.05
CA ARG A 83 20.78 7.44 12.13
C ARG A 83 21.10 7.79 10.68
N LYS A 84 21.67 8.97 10.42
CA LYS A 84 22.12 9.38 9.08
C LYS A 84 23.23 8.45 8.57
N LYS A 85 24.21 8.09 9.41
CA LYS A 85 25.29 7.14 9.05
C LYS A 85 24.74 5.77 8.66
N ILE A 86 23.87 5.20 9.50
CA ILE A 86 23.20 3.91 9.21
C ILE A 86 22.38 3.98 7.91
N SER A 87 21.62 5.07 7.72
CA SER A 87 20.82 5.28 6.51
C SER A 87 21.69 5.28 5.25
N LYS A 88 22.83 5.98 5.27
CA LYS A 88 23.80 6.00 4.16
C LYS A 88 24.34 4.60 3.85
N ILE A 89 24.74 3.83 4.87
CA ILE A 89 25.28 2.46 4.72
C ILE A 89 24.24 1.50 4.12
N LEU A 90 22.98 1.63 4.52
CA LEU A 90 21.91 0.73 4.06
C LEU A 90 21.35 1.12 2.69
N LYS A 91 21.58 2.35 2.24
CA LYS A 91 21.06 2.85 0.97
C LYS A 91 21.64 2.03 -0.19
N GLY A 92 20.77 1.39 -0.97
CA GLY A 92 21.15 0.58 -2.14
C GLY A 92 21.55 -0.86 -1.82
N ARG A 93 21.63 -1.26 -0.55
CA ARG A 93 21.94 -2.65 -0.18
C ARG A 93 20.80 -3.58 -0.60
N LYS A 94 21.09 -4.50 -1.53
CA LYS A 94 20.14 -5.54 -1.96
C LYS A 94 20.21 -6.73 -1.02
N LEU A 95 19.03 -7.28 -0.72
CA LEU A 95 18.94 -8.51 0.06
C LEU A 95 19.40 -9.70 -0.79
N SER A 96 20.15 -10.63 -0.21
CA SER A 96 20.56 -11.84 -0.92
C SER A 96 19.37 -12.76 -1.20
N GLU A 97 19.48 -13.56 -2.25
CA GLU A 97 18.39 -14.42 -2.70
C GLU A 97 17.97 -15.45 -1.64
N LYS A 98 18.95 -16.00 -0.91
CA LYS A 98 18.73 -16.90 0.23
C LYS A 98 17.86 -16.26 1.32
N ILE A 99 18.07 -14.97 1.61
CA ILE A 99 17.28 -14.26 2.63
C ILE A 99 15.89 -13.91 2.10
N LYS A 100 15.76 -13.47 0.84
CA LYS A 100 14.45 -13.24 0.21
C LYS A 100 13.59 -14.50 0.24
N ARG A 101 14.18 -15.66 -0.09
CA ARG A 101 13.50 -16.95 -0.07
C ARG A 101 12.98 -17.29 1.32
N LYS A 102 13.81 -17.17 2.36
CA LYS A 102 13.40 -17.38 3.76
C LYS A 102 12.25 -16.46 4.18
N ILE A 103 12.29 -15.18 3.81
CA ILE A 103 11.19 -14.24 4.11
C ILE A 103 9.91 -14.68 3.41
N SER A 104 10.00 -15.05 2.13
CA SER A 104 8.86 -15.53 1.34
C SER A 104 8.22 -16.77 1.97
N GLU A 105 9.02 -17.80 2.27
CA GLU A 105 8.58 -19.04 2.93
C GLU A 105 7.90 -18.74 4.28
N THR A 106 8.47 -17.82 5.07
CA THR A 106 7.94 -17.45 6.38
C THR A 106 6.60 -16.72 6.32
N LEU A 107 6.36 -15.94 5.25
CA LEU A 107 5.14 -15.17 5.05
C LEU A 107 4.06 -15.94 4.28
N LYS A 108 4.44 -17.00 3.55
CA LYS A 108 3.53 -17.83 2.78
C LYS A 108 2.43 -18.38 3.70
N GLY A 109 1.17 -18.15 3.32
CA GLY A 109 -0.02 -18.60 4.07
C GLY A 109 -0.40 -17.75 5.30
N LYS A 110 0.42 -16.78 5.72
CA LYS A 110 0.05 -15.89 6.84
C LYS A 110 -0.91 -14.81 6.38
N LYS A 111 -2.19 -14.92 6.77
CA LYS A 111 -3.18 -13.87 6.56
C LYS A 111 -2.84 -12.65 7.42
N LYS A 112 -2.70 -11.48 6.78
CA LYS A 112 -2.63 -10.22 7.53
C LYS A 112 -4.02 -9.90 8.08
N PRO A 113 -4.12 -9.41 9.33
CA PRO A 113 -5.40 -8.96 9.85
C PRO A 113 -5.94 -7.82 8.97
N PRO A 114 -7.27 -7.69 8.84
CA PRO A 114 -7.86 -6.56 8.13
C PRO A 114 -7.44 -5.25 8.81
N PHE A 115 -7.28 -4.20 8.01
CA PHE A 115 -7.02 -2.86 8.56
C PHE A 115 -8.18 -2.41 9.44
N THR A 116 -7.87 -1.71 10.52
CA THR A 116 -8.87 -1.06 11.37
C THR A 116 -9.58 0.05 10.60
N GLU A 117 -10.82 0.34 10.97
CA GLU A 117 -11.58 1.43 10.34
C GLU A 117 -10.87 2.79 10.47
N GLU A 118 -10.26 3.05 11.63
CA GLU A 118 -9.46 4.26 11.83
C GLU A 118 -8.27 4.35 10.86
N HIS A 119 -7.60 3.22 10.59
CA HIS A 119 -6.51 3.17 9.63
C HIS A 119 -6.99 3.40 8.19
N LYS A 120 -8.12 2.80 7.81
CA LYS A 120 -8.76 3.02 6.51
C LYS A 120 -9.14 4.49 6.32
N LYS A 121 -9.72 5.11 7.35
CA LYS A 121 -10.08 6.53 7.35
C LYS A 121 -8.87 7.42 7.12
N LYS A 122 -7.77 7.21 7.85
CA LYS A 122 -6.52 7.97 7.67
C LYS A 122 -5.91 7.83 6.27
N ILE A 123 -5.95 6.63 5.69
CA ILE A 123 -5.51 6.41 4.30
C ILE A 123 -6.42 7.18 3.33
N SER A 124 -7.74 7.08 3.52
CA SER A 124 -8.73 7.76 2.66
C SER A 124 -8.55 9.28 2.71
N GLU A 125 -8.45 9.87 3.90
CA GLU A 125 -8.24 11.30 4.10
C GLU A 125 -6.96 11.80 3.41
N LYS A 126 -5.84 11.08 3.58
CA LYS A 126 -4.59 11.40 2.86
C LYS A 126 -4.71 11.22 1.35
N GLY A 127 -5.53 10.29 0.89
CA GLY A 127 -5.81 10.07 -0.52
C GLY A 127 -6.61 11.20 -1.18
N LYS A 128 -7.46 11.89 -0.40
CA LYS A 128 -8.26 13.03 -0.86
C LYS A 128 -7.45 14.31 -1.04
N MET A 129 -6.29 14.42 -0.38
CA MET A 129 -5.45 15.61 -0.53
C MET A 129 -4.94 15.72 -1.97
N PRO A 130 -5.06 16.90 -2.62
CA PRO A 130 -4.47 17.11 -3.92
C PRO A 130 -2.95 16.89 -3.83
N ARG A 131 -2.38 16.36 -4.90
CA ARG A 131 -0.92 16.18 -5.03
C ARG A 131 -0.42 17.11 -6.13
N PRO A 132 -0.21 18.41 -5.85
CA PRO A 132 0.20 19.40 -6.86
C PRO A 132 1.45 18.96 -7.63
N TRP A 133 2.42 18.34 -6.96
CA TRP A 133 3.67 17.84 -7.55
C TRP A 133 3.51 16.64 -8.51
N LEU A 134 2.30 16.05 -8.60
CA LEU A 134 1.99 14.98 -9.55
C LEU A 134 0.97 15.44 -10.60
N SER A 135 0.57 16.70 -10.59
CA SER A 135 -0.47 17.27 -11.46
C SER A 135 0.06 18.44 -12.27
N GLY A 136 -0.55 18.70 -13.42
CA GLY A 136 -0.20 19.83 -14.27
C GLY A 136 1.28 19.79 -14.68
N GLU A 137 1.87 20.98 -14.82
CA GLU A 137 3.27 21.20 -15.18
C GLU A 137 4.28 20.62 -14.19
N ASN A 138 3.89 20.47 -12.92
CA ASN A 138 4.76 19.90 -11.89
C ASN A 138 4.93 18.37 -12.02
N SER A 139 4.07 17.70 -12.79
CA SER A 139 4.16 16.26 -12.98
C SER A 139 5.36 15.93 -13.87
N PRO A 140 6.24 14.98 -13.50
CA PRO A 140 7.35 14.54 -14.38
C PRO A 140 6.87 13.90 -15.68
N PHE A 141 5.57 13.57 -15.77
CA PHE A 141 4.92 13.03 -16.97
C PHE A 141 4.11 14.09 -17.74
N TRP A 142 4.23 15.37 -17.39
CA TRP A 142 3.53 16.45 -18.09
C TRP A 142 3.99 16.55 -19.55
N LYS A 143 3.03 16.59 -20.47
CA LYS A 143 3.27 16.75 -21.91
C LYS A 143 2.49 17.94 -22.45
N GLY A 144 2.68 19.13 -21.85
CA GLY A 144 2.12 20.39 -22.35
C GLY A 144 0.59 20.42 -22.42
N GLY A 145 -0.11 19.88 -21.41
CA GLY A 145 -1.57 19.99 -21.35
C GLY A 145 -2.36 19.12 -22.35
N ARG A 146 -1.72 18.19 -23.07
CA ARG A 146 -2.37 17.29 -24.04
C ARG A 146 -3.66 16.63 -23.54
N SER A 147 -3.71 16.23 -22.26
CA SER A 147 -4.90 15.64 -21.64
C SER A 147 -6.06 16.63 -21.54
N GLN A 148 -5.79 17.89 -21.21
CA GLN A 148 -6.81 18.94 -21.15
C GLN A 148 -7.34 19.27 -22.54
N LEU A 149 -6.45 19.40 -23.53
CA LEU A 149 -6.85 19.61 -24.93
C LEU A 149 -7.72 18.46 -25.45
N SER A 150 -7.30 17.21 -25.24
CA SER A 150 -8.07 16.03 -25.65
C SER A 150 -9.45 15.98 -25.00
N LYS A 151 -9.57 16.39 -23.72
CA LYS A 151 -10.85 16.49 -23.02
C LYS A 151 -11.73 17.58 -23.63
N ARG A 152 -11.19 18.76 -23.95
CA ARG A 152 -11.91 19.85 -24.61
C ARG A 152 -12.42 19.43 -26.00
N ILE A 153 -11.59 18.76 -26.80
CA ILE A 153 -11.97 18.23 -28.12
C ILE A 153 -13.15 17.26 -28.00
N LYS A 154 -13.07 16.27 -27.08
CA LYS A 154 -14.13 15.26 -26.89
C LYS A 154 -15.44 15.84 -26.33
N ASN A 155 -15.38 16.99 -25.65
CA ASN A 155 -16.55 17.70 -25.15
C ASN A 155 -17.14 18.68 -26.18
N SER A 156 -16.46 18.90 -27.31
CA SER A 156 -16.92 19.83 -28.35
C SER A 156 -18.16 19.33 -29.09
N PHE A 157 -18.94 20.26 -29.63
CA PHE A 157 -20.07 19.94 -30.50
C PHE A 157 -19.65 19.13 -31.73
N ARG A 158 -18.51 19.46 -32.33
CA ARG A 158 -18.00 18.77 -33.52
C ARG A 158 -17.71 17.29 -33.26
N TYR A 159 -17.21 16.95 -32.07
CA TYR A 159 -17.02 15.56 -31.67
C TYR A 159 -18.34 14.81 -31.49
N LYS A 160 -19.39 15.46 -30.96
CA LYS A 160 -20.73 14.86 -30.88
C LYS A 160 -21.26 14.54 -32.28
N LYS A 161 -21.17 15.49 -33.21
CA LYS A 161 -21.59 15.30 -34.61
C LYS A 161 -20.81 14.20 -35.31
N TRP A 162 -19.48 14.19 -35.18
CA TRP A 162 -18.65 13.11 -35.74
C TRP A 162 -19.01 11.74 -35.17
N ARG A 163 -19.22 11.65 -33.85
CA ARG A 163 -19.66 10.41 -33.18
C ARG A 163 -21.01 9.92 -33.72
N GLU A 164 -21.97 10.82 -33.89
CA GLU A 164 -23.31 10.50 -34.41
C GLU A 164 -23.22 9.95 -35.83
N LEU A 165 -22.44 10.57 -36.71
CA LEU A 165 -22.23 10.10 -38.09
C LEU A 165 -21.68 8.68 -38.15
N ILE A 166 -20.69 8.35 -37.32
CA ILE A 166 -20.12 7.01 -37.26
C ILE A 166 -21.14 6.01 -36.74
N PHE A 167 -21.87 6.37 -35.68
CA PHE A 167 -22.88 5.49 -35.09
C PHE A 167 -24.02 5.23 -36.06
N GLN A 168 -24.44 6.24 -36.82
CA GLN A 168 -25.46 6.11 -37.86
C GLN A 168 -24.99 5.24 -39.01
N ARG A 169 -23.79 5.47 -39.54
CA ARG A 169 -23.16 4.63 -40.56
C ARG A 169 -23.09 3.17 -40.13
N ASP A 170 -22.70 2.94 -38.87
CA ASP A 170 -22.50 1.62 -38.30
C ASP A 170 -23.81 1.01 -37.75
N ASN A 171 -24.96 1.67 -37.97
CA ASN A 171 -26.29 1.27 -37.51
C ASN A 171 -26.35 0.93 -36.01
N TRP A 172 -25.61 1.68 -35.18
CA TRP A 172 -25.47 1.46 -33.73
C TRP A 172 -25.11 0.01 -33.37
N ILE A 173 -24.29 -0.64 -34.20
CA ILE A 173 -23.79 -2.00 -33.99
C ILE A 173 -22.28 -1.95 -33.76
N CYS A 174 -21.81 -2.74 -32.78
CA CYS A 174 -20.38 -2.95 -32.63
C CYS A 174 -19.81 -3.63 -33.88
N GLN A 175 -18.92 -2.97 -34.61
CA GLN A 175 -18.37 -3.50 -35.85
C GLN A 175 -17.42 -4.68 -35.65
N LYS A 176 -16.92 -4.92 -34.41
CA LYS A 176 -16.06 -6.06 -34.09
C LYS A 176 -16.83 -7.32 -33.69
N CYS A 177 -17.88 -7.20 -32.88
CA CYS A 177 -18.62 -8.35 -32.35
C CYS A 177 -20.09 -8.42 -32.78
N ARG A 178 -20.54 -7.50 -33.64
CA ARG A 178 -21.88 -7.43 -34.25
C ARG A 178 -23.07 -7.36 -33.27
N LYS A 179 -22.82 -7.13 -31.99
CA LYS A 179 -23.89 -6.97 -30.98
C LYS A 179 -24.58 -5.60 -31.10
N ARG A 180 -25.90 -5.60 -30.92
CA ARG A 180 -26.82 -4.44 -30.90
C ARG A 180 -27.63 -4.44 -29.60
N GLY A 181 -27.89 -3.26 -29.03
CA GLY A 181 -28.73 -3.12 -27.82
C GLY A 181 -28.07 -3.65 -26.53
N GLY A 182 -28.42 -3.06 -25.38
CA GLY A 182 -27.94 -3.53 -24.07
C GLY A 182 -26.42 -3.43 -23.82
N ILE A 183 -25.67 -2.74 -24.69
CA ILE A 183 -24.21 -2.58 -24.60
C ILE A 183 -23.80 -1.13 -24.75
N THR A 184 -22.77 -0.71 -24.01
CA THR A 184 -22.16 0.61 -24.18
C THR A 184 -21.26 0.63 -25.41
N LEU A 185 -21.65 1.42 -26.41
CA LEU A 185 -20.87 1.70 -27.61
C LEU A 185 -20.00 2.95 -27.44
N HIS A 186 -18.82 2.91 -28.02
CA HIS A 186 -17.88 4.02 -28.05
C HIS A 186 -17.40 4.25 -29.49
N PRO A 187 -17.22 5.52 -29.91
CA PRO A 187 -16.54 5.81 -31.15
C PRO A 187 -15.03 5.66 -30.93
N HIS A 188 -14.43 4.74 -31.64
CA HIS A 188 -12.99 4.51 -31.63
C HIS A 188 -12.36 5.14 -32.85
N HIS A 189 -11.23 5.84 -32.68
CA HIS A 189 -10.44 6.28 -33.82
C HIS A 189 -9.44 5.19 -34.17
N LYS A 190 -9.37 4.78 -35.44
CA LYS A 190 -8.39 3.81 -35.95
C LYS A 190 -6.98 4.38 -35.78
N LYS A 191 -6.74 5.60 -36.27
CA LYS A 191 -5.57 6.41 -35.92
C LYS A 191 -5.89 7.24 -34.68
N SER A 192 -5.13 7.02 -33.61
CA SER A 192 -5.48 7.59 -32.31
C SER A 192 -5.48 9.13 -32.34
N LEU A 193 -6.42 9.76 -31.62
CA LEU A 193 -6.47 11.23 -31.44
C LEU A 193 -5.09 11.80 -31.07
N ALA A 194 -4.35 11.13 -30.17
CA ALA A 194 -3.03 11.60 -29.75
C ALA A 194 -2.01 11.61 -30.91
N THR A 195 -2.05 10.60 -31.78
CA THR A 195 -1.19 10.51 -32.96
C THR A 195 -1.50 11.62 -33.95
N ILE A 196 -2.78 11.87 -34.22
CA ILE A 196 -3.21 12.94 -35.15
C ILE A 196 -2.78 14.32 -34.64
N LEU A 197 -2.95 14.57 -33.33
CA LEU A 197 -2.52 15.84 -32.73
C LEU A 197 -1.00 16.03 -32.77
N GLU A 198 -0.23 14.95 -32.61
CA GLU A 198 1.23 15.00 -32.68
C GLU A 198 1.72 15.26 -34.10
N GLU A 199 1.24 14.50 -35.10
CA GLU A 199 1.69 14.62 -36.50
C GLU A 199 1.27 15.96 -37.14
N ASN A 200 0.09 16.47 -36.81
CA ASN A 200 -0.39 17.76 -37.30
C ASN A 200 0.04 18.96 -36.43
N ASN A 201 0.90 18.74 -35.42
CA ASN A 201 1.37 19.78 -34.50
C ASN A 201 0.27 20.62 -33.82
N ILE A 202 -0.89 20.01 -33.53
CA ILE A 202 -2.06 20.70 -33.00
C ILE A 202 -1.94 20.86 -31.48
N LYS A 203 -1.88 22.11 -31.02
CA LYS A 203 -1.79 22.47 -29.59
C LYS A 203 -3.03 23.20 -29.05
N THR A 204 -3.92 23.67 -29.93
CA THR A 204 -5.10 24.46 -29.56
C THR A 204 -6.40 23.76 -29.96
N LEU A 205 -7.50 24.13 -29.30
CA LEU A 205 -8.83 23.59 -29.64
C LEU A 205 -9.24 24.00 -31.05
N GLU A 206 -8.98 25.24 -31.44
CA GLU A 206 -9.29 25.78 -32.76
C GLU A 206 -8.54 25.03 -33.87
N GLY A 207 -7.24 24.77 -33.69
CA GLY A 207 -6.47 23.93 -34.62
C GLY A 207 -7.04 22.52 -34.75
N ALA A 208 -7.54 21.94 -33.66
CA ALA A 208 -8.19 20.63 -33.71
C ALA A 208 -9.53 20.66 -34.45
N LEU A 209 -10.32 21.73 -34.31
CA LEU A 209 -11.59 21.89 -35.03
C LEU A 209 -11.37 22.03 -36.54
N ASN A 210 -10.29 22.67 -36.96
CA ASN A 210 -9.92 22.87 -38.37
C ASN A 210 -9.19 21.68 -39.00
N CYS A 211 -8.71 20.71 -38.21
CA CYS A 211 -8.04 19.52 -38.72
C CYS A 211 -9.03 18.53 -39.36
N LYS A 212 -9.01 18.44 -40.70
CA LYS A 212 -9.90 17.54 -41.46
C LYS A 212 -9.72 16.06 -41.10
N GLU A 213 -8.48 15.62 -40.94
CA GLU A 213 -8.13 14.22 -40.63
C GLU A 213 -8.77 13.73 -39.31
N LEU A 214 -8.88 14.63 -38.32
CA LEU A 214 -9.48 14.29 -37.03
C LEU A 214 -10.96 13.95 -37.15
N TRP A 215 -11.66 14.58 -38.10
CA TRP A 215 -13.10 14.47 -38.28
C TRP A 215 -13.50 13.55 -39.44
N ASP A 216 -12.55 12.83 -40.01
CA ASP A 216 -12.85 11.83 -41.03
C ASP A 216 -13.66 10.67 -40.40
N VAL A 217 -14.83 10.41 -40.99
CA VAL A 217 -15.74 9.34 -40.55
C VAL A 217 -15.10 7.96 -40.81
N ASN A 218 -14.24 7.82 -41.82
CA ASN A 218 -13.55 6.57 -42.15
C ASN A 218 -12.49 6.19 -41.12
N ASN A 219 -11.94 7.19 -40.43
CA ASN A 219 -11.05 7.00 -39.29
C ASN A 219 -11.83 6.60 -38.01
N GLY A 220 -13.15 6.67 -38.02
CA GLY A 220 -14.01 6.24 -36.93
C GLY A 220 -14.55 4.81 -37.08
N ILE A 221 -14.71 4.12 -35.96
CA ILE A 221 -15.42 2.82 -35.88
C ILE A 221 -16.23 2.71 -34.59
N THR A 222 -17.47 2.22 -34.70
CA THR A 222 -18.33 1.93 -33.55
C THR A 222 -17.97 0.60 -32.94
N ILE A 223 -17.51 0.59 -31.69
CA ILE A 223 -17.21 -0.65 -30.97
C ILE A 223 -17.72 -0.63 -29.53
N CYS A 224 -18.02 -1.80 -28.98
CA CYS A 224 -18.46 -1.92 -27.59
C CYS A 224 -17.29 -1.79 -26.62
N ARG A 225 -17.58 -1.51 -25.35
CA ARG A 225 -16.56 -1.38 -24.29
C ARG A 225 -15.62 -2.59 -24.17
N LYS A 226 -16.10 -3.81 -24.40
CA LYS A 226 -15.25 -5.03 -24.34
C LYS A 226 -14.25 -5.02 -25.50
N CYS A 227 -14.74 -4.92 -26.73
CA CYS A 227 -13.91 -4.84 -27.94
C CYS A 227 -12.95 -3.66 -27.94
N HIS A 228 -13.35 -2.52 -27.35
CA HIS A 228 -12.49 -1.35 -27.24
C HIS A 228 -11.26 -1.59 -26.36
N LYS A 229 -11.36 -2.44 -25.33
CA LYS A 229 -10.21 -2.77 -24.47
C LYS A 229 -9.17 -3.64 -25.16
N GLU A 230 -9.58 -4.34 -26.21
CA GLU A 230 -8.74 -5.23 -27.00
C GLU A 230 -8.05 -4.51 -28.15
N THR A 231 -8.36 -3.23 -28.40
CA THR A 231 -7.67 -2.50 -29.47
C THR A 231 -6.24 -2.17 -29.05
N GLU A 232 -5.36 -2.11 -30.03
CA GLU A 232 -3.94 -1.82 -29.82
C GLU A 232 -3.72 -0.42 -29.23
N THR A 233 -4.58 0.53 -29.56
CA THR A 233 -4.47 1.91 -29.10
C THR A 233 -5.08 2.13 -27.70
N TYR A 234 -5.64 1.09 -27.07
CA TYR A 234 -6.27 1.17 -25.76
C TYR A 234 -5.28 0.95 -24.61
N GLY A 235 -5.21 1.93 -23.69
CA GLY A 235 -4.52 1.78 -22.41
C GLY A 235 -3.08 1.26 -22.52
N TRP A 236 -2.80 0.14 -21.87
CA TRP A 236 -1.47 -0.47 -21.81
C TRP A 236 -1.05 -1.16 -23.12
N ASN A 237 -2.01 -1.56 -23.97
CA ASN A 237 -1.71 -2.23 -25.25
C ASN A 237 -0.89 -1.30 -26.15
N ARG A 238 -1.18 0.01 -26.12
CA ARG A 238 -0.45 1.02 -26.90
C ARG A 238 1.00 1.13 -26.46
N TYR A 239 1.25 1.08 -25.15
CA TYR A 239 2.60 1.12 -24.59
C TYR A 239 3.39 -0.11 -25.00
N ASN A 240 2.81 -1.31 -24.88
CA ASN A 240 3.46 -2.54 -25.31
C ASN A 240 3.84 -2.49 -26.79
N LYS A 241 2.95 -2.02 -27.67
CA LYS A 241 3.26 -1.87 -29.11
C LYS A 241 4.40 -0.87 -29.36
N MET A 242 4.44 0.25 -28.65
CA MET A 242 5.51 1.26 -28.78
C MET A 242 6.88 0.77 -28.27
N VAL A 243 6.88 -0.10 -27.26
CA VAL A 243 8.12 -0.61 -26.62
C VAL A 243 8.63 -1.88 -27.31
N GLN A 244 7.74 -2.75 -27.78
CA GLN A 244 8.08 -3.98 -28.52
C GLN A 244 8.26 -3.76 -30.02
N GLY A 245 7.83 -2.62 -30.56
CA GLY A 245 8.02 -2.20 -31.95
C GLY A 245 9.25 -1.29 -32.17
N LYS A 246 10.14 -1.21 -31.19
CA LYS A 246 11.50 -0.66 -31.31
C LYS A 246 12.49 -1.81 -31.12
#